data_AF-A0A957SPW8-F1
#
_entry.id   AF-A0A957SPW8-F1
#
_cell.length_a   1.000
_cell.length_b   1.000
_cell.length_c   1.000
_cell.angle_alpha   90.00
_cell.angle_beta   90.00
_cell.angle_gamma   90.00
#
_symmetry.space_group_name_H-M   'P 1'
#
loop_
_entity.id
_entity.type
_entity.pdbx_description
1 polymer ?
#
loop_
_entity_poly.entity_id
_entity_poly.type
_entity_poly.pdbx_seq_one_letter_code
_entity_poly.pdbx_strand_id
1 'polypeptide(L)'
;MKRLYSLLLLVLFVAVVSACGGGDEEPTPTAEPPTATPIPATPTELPADPTATPEPPAENAPPALDSPLGAPMESPLQSPLAEPEAVLPDLPPAPDVELTETTGAVTGVIIAKGSDGNYKALANVTIGLGDLVPDDETNEAIAAAYDPRESLRTTTDLTGRFVINGVPPNEHGYGLILDSVINAALLSYPAGHEKGNGSIIFDIEPNKLVDLGELKYDTLPIYGFTN
;
A
#
# COMPACT_ATOMS: atom_id res chain seq x y z
N MET A 1 50.23 16.42 -14.99
CA MET A 1 49.66 15.12 -15.44
C MET A 1 48.13 15.11 -15.46
N LYS A 2 47.41 15.58 -14.42
CA LYS A 2 45.92 15.58 -14.39
C LYS A 2 45.24 16.34 -15.56
N ARG A 3 45.82 17.46 -16.01
CA ARG A 3 45.28 18.24 -17.15
C ARG A 3 45.45 17.53 -18.51
N LEU A 4 46.46 16.67 -18.64
CA LEU A 4 46.68 15.90 -19.87
C LEU A 4 45.67 14.75 -19.99
N TYR A 5 45.38 14.08 -18.86
CA TYR A 5 44.35 13.03 -18.80
C TYR A 5 42.94 13.56 -19.08
N SER A 6 42.59 14.72 -18.54
CA SER A 6 41.28 15.35 -18.80
C SER A 6 41.09 15.73 -20.27
N LEU A 7 42.15 16.24 -20.92
CA LEU A 7 42.11 16.55 -22.35
C LEU A 7 42.01 15.29 -23.22
N LEU A 8 42.71 14.22 -22.83
CA LEU A 8 42.67 12.94 -23.53
C LEU A 8 41.29 12.26 -23.41
N LEU A 9 40.66 12.32 -22.24
CA LEU A 9 39.29 11.82 -22.02
C LEU A 9 38.24 12.60 -22.82
N LEU A 10 38.37 13.92 -22.91
CA LEU A 10 37.44 14.76 -23.66
C LEU A 10 37.53 14.50 -25.17
N VAL A 11 38.74 14.29 -25.70
CA VAL A 11 38.94 13.90 -27.11
C VAL A 11 38.36 12.51 -27.39
N LEU A 12 38.53 11.55 -26.48
CA LEU A 12 37.94 10.21 -26.61
C LEU A 12 36.41 10.26 -26.64
N PHE A 13 35.81 11.09 -25.77
CA PHE A 13 34.36 11.25 -25.70
C PHE A 13 33.77 11.82 -27.00
N VAL A 14 34.41 12.84 -27.58
CA VAL A 14 33.96 13.43 -28.86
C VAL A 14 34.07 12.41 -30.02
N ALA A 15 35.08 11.55 -30.01
CA ALA A 15 35.26 10.52 -31.04
C ALA A 15 34.19 9.41 -30.98
N VAL A 16 33.72 9.06 -29.78
CA VAL A 16 32.65 8.04 -29.62
C VAL A 16 31.29 8.60 -30.06
N VAL A 17 31.00 9.86 -29.74
CA VAL A 17 29.71 10.50 -30.12
C VAL A 17 29.59 10.71 -31.63
N SER A 18 30.71 10.88 -32.34
CA SER A 18 30.71 11.05 -33.80
C SER A 18 30.64 9.73 -34.59
N ALA A 19 30.76 8.58 -33.94
CA ALA A 19 30.71 7.27 -34.59
C ALA A 19 29.32 6.60 -34.60
N CYS A 20 28.30 7.19 -33.98
CA CYS A 20 26.93 6.64 -33.91
C CYS A 20 25.93 7.50 -34.72
N GLY A 21 26.30 7.84 -35.96
CA GLY A 21 25.53 8.70 -36.87
C GLY A 21 25.30 8.09 -38.26
N GLY A 22 25.20 6.77 -38.39
CA GLY A 22 24.55 6.10 -39.52
C GLY A 22 23.21 5.59 -39.01
N GLY A 23 22.05 5.98 -39.54
CA GLY A 23 21.74 6.08 -40.96
C GLY A 23 21.09 4.79 -41.46
N ASP A 24 20.26 4.14 -40.64
CA ASP A 24 19.36 3.09 -41.09
C ASP A 24 18.03 3.76 -41.46
N GLU A 25 17.76 3.82 -42.76
CA GLU A 25 16.47 4.18 -43.32
C GLU A 25 15.44 3.16 -42.83
N GLU A 26 14.65 3.58 -41.84
CA GLU A 26 13.53 2.80 -41.33
C GLU A 26 12.55 2.52 -42.49
N PRO A 27 12.17 1.26 -42.75
CA PRO A 27 11.23 0.95 -43.82
C PRO A 27 9.90 1.64 -43.54
N THR A 28 9.49 2.51 -44.46
CA THR A 28 8.21 3.19 -44.44
C THR A 28 7.09 2.21 -44.06
N PRO A 29 6.36 2.43 -42.95
CA PRO A 29 5.30 1.53 -42.53
C PRO A 29 4.27 1.42 -43.64
N THR A 30 4.04 0.17 -44.08
CA THR A 30 2.96 -0.15 -45.01
C THR A 30 1.65 0.16 -44.29
N ALA A 31 0.92 1.15 -44.79
CA ALA A 31 -0.36 1.56 -44.23
C ALA A 31 -1.30 0.35 -44.13
N GLU A 32 -1.67 -0.01 -42.90
CA GLU A 32 -2.71 -1.00 -42.66
C GLU A 32 -4.02 -0.55 -43.32
N PRO A 33 -4.80 -1.48 -43.91
CA PRO A 33 -6.12 -1.16 -44.43
C PRO A 33 -7.00 -0.60 -43.30
N PRO A 34 -7.89 0.35 -43.59
CA PRO A 34 -8.75 0.94 -42.57
C PRO A 34 -9.55 -0.15 -41.86
N THR A 35 -9.25 -0.34 -40.57
CA THR A 35 -10.05 -1.20 -39.70
C THR A 35 -11.44 -0.58 -39.61
N ALA A 36 -12.46 -1.38 -39.94
CA ALA A 36 -13.85 -0.94 -39.92
C ALA A 36 -14.18 -0.30 -38.56
N THR A 37 -14.61 0.96 -38.61
CA THR A 37 -15.05 1.70 -37.42
C THR A 37 -16.12 0.86 -36.70
N PRO A 38 -15.93 0.51 -35.42
CA PRO A 38 -16.95 -0.19 -34.67
C PRO A 38 -18.22 0.68 -34.66
N ILE A 39 -19.32 0.08 -35.09
CA ILE A 39 -20.64 0.71 -35.04
C ILE A 39 -20.92 1.02 -33.56
N PRO A 40 -21.29 2.27 -33.22
CA PRO A 40 -21.65 2.64 -31.86
C PRO A 40 -22.72 1.68 -31.33
N ALA A 41 -22.45 1.04 -30.20
CA ALA A 41 -23.45 0.23 -29.53
C ALA A 41 -24.67 1.11 -29.23
N THR A 42 -25.83 0.66 -29.68
CA THR A 42 -27.12 1.31 -29.40
C THR A 42 -27.25 1.55 -27.90
N PRO A 43 -27.64 2.76 -27.46
CA PRO A 43 -27.84 3.07 -26.05
C PRO A 43 -28.81 2.07 -25.44
N THR A 44 -28.33 1.29 -24.48
CA THR A 44 -29.19 0.45 -23.65
C THR A 44 -29.98 1.39 -22.74
N GLU A 45 -31.30 1.38 -22.89
CA GLU A 45 -32.21 2.19 -22.10
C GLU A 45 -31.99 1.94 -20.61
N LEU A 46 -31.85 3.03 -19.86
CA LEU A 46 -31.69 3.06 -18.42
C LEU A 46 -32.92 2.39 -17.77
N PRO A 47 -32.76 1.43 -16.86
CA PRO A 47 -33.86 0.92 -16.05
C PRO A 47 -34.47 2.05 -15.21
N ALA A 48 -35.80 2.09 -15.16
CA ALA A 48 -36.57 3.07 -14.43
C ALA A 48 -36.24 3.10 -12.92
N ASP A 49 -36.30 4.31 -12.37
CA ASP A 49 -36.13 4.67 -10.96
C ASP A 49 -36.92 3.75 -10.01
N PRO A 50 -36.27 3.10 -9.03
CA PRO A 50 -36.99 2.44 -7.94
C PRO A 50 -37.58 3.49 -6.99
N THR A 51 -38.88 3.72 -7.20
CA THR A 51 -39.95 3.95 -6.21
C THR A 51 -39.51 4.18 -4.76
N ALA A 52 -39.91 5.35 -4.24
CA ALA A 52 -39.82 5.86 -2.87
C ALA A 52 -39.71 4.81 -1.75
N THR A 53 -38.68 4.99 -0.93
CA THR A 53 -38.51 4.32 0.37
C THR A 53 -39.58 4.83 1.36
N PRO A 54 -40.35 3.93 2.01
CA PRO A 54 -41.33 4.31 3.01
C PRO A 54 -40.67 4.83 4.30
N GLU A 55 -41.29 5.87 4.85
CA GLU A 55 -40.98 6.53 6.13
C GLU A 55 -41.10 5.54 7.30
N PRO A 56 -40.09 5.42 8.19
CA PRO A 56 -40.17 4.52 9.34
C PRO A 56 -41.19 5.05 10.38
N PRO A 57 -41.98 4.17 11.02
CA PRO A 57 -42.92 4.58 12.06
C PRO A 57 -42.18 5.09 13.31
N ALA A 58 -42.73 6.14 13.92
CA ALA A 58 -42.30 6.67 15.21
C ALA A 58 -42.30 5.58 16.29
N GLU A 59 -41.12 5.30 16.84
CA GLU A 59 -40.92 4.35 17.93
C GLU A 59 -41.44 4.94 19.25
N ASN A 60 -42.36 4.19 19.87
CA ASN A 60 -42.98 4.53 21.15
C ASN A 60 -41.95 4.57 22.28
N ALA A 61 -41.95 5.67 23.03
CA ALA A 61 -41.21 5.82 24.27
C ALA A 61 -41.63 4.75 25.31
N PRO A 62 -40.69 4.06 25.97
CA PRO A 62 -41.01 3.19 27.09
C PRO A 62 -41.39 4.01 28.35
N PRO A 63 -42.30 3.49 29.18
CA PRO A 63 -42.72 4.15 30.42
C PRO A 63 -41.62 4.12 31.49
N ALA A 64 -41.55 5.22 32.24
CA ALA A 64 -40.71 5.35 33.43
C ALA A 64 -41.10 4.31 34.48
N LEU A 65 -40.14 3.46 34.86
CA LEU A 65 -40.25 2.56 35.99
C LEU A 65 -39.59 3.22 37.21
N ASP A 66 -40.44 3.71 38.11
CA ASP A 66 -40.09 4.01 39.49
C ASP A 66 -39.54 2.76 40.17
N SER A 67 -38.27 2.80 40.59
CA SER A 67 -37.69 1.79 41.47
C SER A 67 -37.44 2.40 42.87
N PRO A 68 -37.92 1.75 43.94
CA PRO A 68 -37.77 2.26 45.30
C PRO A 68 -36.34 2.12 45.82
N LEU A 69 -35.92 3.12 46.58
CA LEU A 69 -34.70 3.13 47.41
C LEU A 69 -34.67 1.88 48.31
N GLY A 70 -33.84 0.90 47.94
CA GLY A 70 -33.39 -0.19 48.80
C GLY A 70 -32.10 0.22 49.53
N ALA A 71 -32.07 -0.03 50.84
CA ALA A 71 -31.03 0.32 51.79
C ALA A 71 -29.60 -0.18 51.41
N PRO A 72 -28.55 0.46 51.94
CA PRO A 72 -27.17 0.01 51.75
C PRO A 72 -26.95 -1.32 52.49
N MET A 73 -26.84 -2.42 51.73
CA MET A 73 -26.24 -3.65 52.26
C MET A 73 -24.72 -3.46 52.26
N GLU A 74 -24.14 -3.49 53.44
CA GLU A 74 -22.70 -3.56 53.65
C GLU A 74 -22.21 -4.90 53.06
N SER A 75 -21.62 -4.84 51.87
CA SER A 75 -20.98 -5.98 51.24
C SER A 75 -19.80 -6.45 52.09
N PRO A 76 -19.72 -7.74 52.45
CA PRO A 76 -18.55 -8.28 53.10
C PRO A 76 -17.34 -8.11 52.18
N LEU A 77 -16.24 -7.57 52.74
CA LEU A 77 -14.93 -7.49 52.11
C LEU A 77 -14.48 -8.91 51.69
N GLN A 78 -14.87 -9.33 50.49
CA GLN A 78 -14.33 -10.51 49.84
C GLN A 78 -12.86 -10.22 49.58
N SER A 79 -12.00 -11.07 50.13
CA SER A 79 -10.57 -11.06 49.83
C SER A 79 -10.38 -11.07 48.32
N PRO A 80 -9.42 -10.29 47.78
CA PRO A 80 -9.18 -10.21 46.34
C PRO A 80 -8.94 -11.62 45.82
N LEU A 81 -9.92 -12.13 45.08
CA LEU A 81 -9.79 -13.36 44.32
C LEU A 81 -8.60 -13.11 43.39
N ALA A 82 -7.52 -13.86 43.55
CA ALA A 82 -6.33 -13.72 42.74
C ALA A 82 -6.77 -13.69 41.27
N GLU A 83 -6.61 -12.54 40.63
CA GLU A 83 -6.99 -12.35 39.24
C GLU A 83 -6.18 -13.37 38.44
N PRO A 84 -6.84 -14.33 37.76
CA PRO A 84 -6.13 -15.38 37.04
C PRO A 84 -5.14 -14.70 36.11
N GLU A 85 -3.85 -15.01 36.28
CA GLU A 85 -2.80 -14.46 35.43
C GLU A 85 -3.23 -14.70 33.98
N ALA A 86 -3.56 -13.61 33.29
CA ALA A 86 -4.00 -13.68 31.92
C ALA A 86 -2.86 -14.34 31.13
N VAL A 87 -3.08 -15.57 30.70
CA VAL A 87 -2.15 -16.28 29.83
C VAL A 87 -2.07 -15.44 28.56
N LEU A 88 -0.99 -14.68 28.41
CA LEU A 88 -0.78 -13.87 27.22
C LEU A 88 -0.80 -14.82 26.02
N PRO A 89 -1.60 -14.55 24.99
CA PRO A 89 -1.60 -15.39 23.81
C PRO A 89 -0.18 -15.42 23.25
N ASP A 90 0.32 -16.62 22.94
CA ASP A 90 1.61 -16.79 22.27
C ASP A 90 1.56 -16.00 20.95
N LEU A 91 2.36 -14.93 20.88
CA LEU A 91 2.45 -14.12 19.68
C LEU A 91 3.07 -14.97 18.56
N PRO A 92 2.59 -14.85 17.31
CA PRO A 92 3.23 -15.53 16.19
C PRO A 92 4.69 -15.09 16.09
N PRO A 93 5.61 -16.03 15.77
CA PRO A 93 7.00 -15.68 15.54
C PRO A 93 7.09 -14.58 14.49
N ALA A 94 8.05 -13.67 14.66
CA ALA A 94 8.28 -12.63 13.67
C ALA A 94 8.64 -13.27 12.31
N PRO A 95 8.16 -12.71 11.19
CA PRO A 95 8.57 -13.18 9.86
C PRO A 95 10.09 -13.05 9.68
N ASP A 96 10.70 -14.09 9.10
CA ASP A 96 12.15 -14.12 8.85
C ASP A 96 12.55 -13.19 7.70
N VAL A 97 13.66 -12.47 7.87
CA VAL A 97 14.24 -11.59 6.85
C VAL A 97 15.37 -12.33 6.12
N GLU A 98 15.27 -12.39 4.79
CA GLU A 98 16.25 -13.01 3.92
C GLU A 98 16.94 -11.95 3.06
N LEU A 99 18.25 -11.78 3.24
CA LEU A 99 19.09 -10.87 2.47
C LEU A 99 20.08 -11.68 1.63
N THR A 100 20.29 -11.28 0.37
CA THR A 100 21.25 -11.94 -0.53
C THR A 100 22.17 -10.92 -1.18
N GLU A 101 23.22 -11.37 -1.87
CA GLU A 101 24.13 -10.48 -2.60
C GLU A 101 23.48 -9.78 -3.81
N THR A 102 22.31 -10.25 -4.25
CA THR A 102 21.58 -9.72 -5.43
C THR A 102 20.23 -9.11 -5.09
N THR A 103 19.73 -9.29 -3.87
CA THR A 103 18.41 -8.81 -3.45
C THR A 103 18.44 -8.28 -2.02
N GLY A 104 17.52 -7.36 -1.73
CA GLY A 104 17.22 -6.88 -0.38
C GLY A 104 15.89 -7.40 0.14
N ALA A 105 15.43 -6.79 1.24
CA ALA A 105 14.13 -7.04 1.84
C ALA A 105 13.49 -5.73 2.32
N VAL A 106 12.16 -5.74 2.42
CA VAL A 106 11.36 -4.63 2.98
C VAL A 106 10.54 -5.15 4.15
N THR A 107 10.48 -4.39 5.23
CA THR A 107 9.63 -4.69 6.38
C THR A 107 8.87 -3.47 6.88
N GLY A 108 7.81 -3.72 7.63
CA GLY A 108 7.04 -2.69 8.33
C GLY A 108 5.88 -3.30 9.10
N VAL A 109 5.14 -2.43 9.77
CA VAL A 109 3.92 -2.77 10.52
C VAL A 109 2.80 -1.85 10.09
N ILE A 110 1.62 -2.38 9.74
CA ILE A 110 0.47 -1.56 9.36
C ILE A 110 -0.57 -1.62 10.47
N ILE A 111 -0.94 -0.43 10.94
CA ILE A 111 -1.96 -0.21 11.95
C ILE A 111 -2.98 0.76 11.39
N ALA A 112 -4.27 0.47 11.56
CA ALA A 112 -5.34 1.33 11.07
C ALA A 112 -6.38 1.57 12.16
N LYS A 113 -6.97 2.76 12.15
CA LYS A 113 -8.09 3.11 13.02
C LYS A 113 -9.34 2.36 12.58
N GLY A 114 -9.89 1.56 13.48
CA GLY A 114 -11.15 0.85 13.29
C GLY A 114 -12.36 1.76 13.38
N SER A 115 -13.53 1.18 13.12
CA SER A 115 -14.83 1.87 13.22
C SER A 115 -15.16 2.34 14.64
N ASP A 116 -14.56 1.68 15.64
CA ASP A 116 -14.63 2.01 17.06
C ASP A 116 -13.71 3.18 17.48
N GLY A 117 -12.92 3.71 16.55
CA GLY A 117 -11.95 4.77 16.78
C GLY A 117 -10.63 4.30 17.42
N ASN A 118 -10.48 2.99 17.68
CA ASN A 118 -9.25 2.41 18.22
C ASN A 118 -8.31 1.98 17.10
N TYR A 119 -7.01 2.08 17.34
CA TYR A 119 -6.03 1.55 16.39
C TYR A 119 -5.88 0.04 16.57
N LYS A 120 -6.00 -0.69 15.46
CA LYS A 120 -5.83 -2.14 15.40
C LYS A 120 -4.79 -2.49 14.34
N ALA A 121 -4.00 -3.51 14.62
CA ALA A 121 -3.13 -4.12 13.63
C ALA A 121 -3.96 -4.57 12.42
N LEU A 122 -3.47 -4.29 11.22
CA LEU A 122 -4.13 -4.69 9.99
C LEU A 122 -3.64 -6.08 9.59
N ALA A 123 -4.33 -7.11 10.06
CA ALA A 123 -3.96 -8.50 9.81
C ALA A 123 -4.54 -9.06 8.51
N ASN A 124 -3.87 -10.07 7.94
CA ASN A 124 -4.30 -10.79 6.74
C ASN A 124 -4.58 -9.92 5.50
N VAL A 125 -3.89 -8.79 5.36
CA VAL A 125 -3.93 -7.97 4.15
C VAL A 125 -2.71 -8.21 3.28
N THR A 126 -2.88 -8.10 1.96
CA THR A 126 -1.78 -8.27 1.02
C THR A 126 -1.07 -6.94 0.81
N ILE A 127 0.24 -6.94 0.95
CA ILE A 127 1.12 -5.82 0.66
C ILE A 127 1.97 -6.19 -0.53
N GLY A 128 1.91 -5.36 -1.57
CA GLY A 128 2.67 -5.52 -2.81
C GLY A 128 3.68 -4.41 -2.99
N LEU A 129 4.64 -4.64 -3.88
CA LEU A 129 5.54 -3.61 -4.40
C LEU A 129 5.16 -3.34 -5.86
N GLY A 130 4.94 -2.08 -6.19
CA GLY A 130 4.80 -1.64 -7.58
C GLY A 130 6.07 -0.95 -8.04
N ASP A 131 6.50 -1.23 -9.27
CA ASP A 131 7.63 -0.53 -9.89
C ASP A 131 7.24 0.92 -10.16
N LEU A 132 8.09 1.87 -9.81
CA LEU A 132 7.79 3.27 -10.07
C LEU A 132 7.94 3.60 -11.55
N VAL A 133 6.94 4.31 -12.07
CA VAL A 133 6.94 4.84 -13.43
C VAL A 133 7.34 6.31 -13.35
N PRO A 134 8.56 6.67 -13.78
CA PRO A 134 8.96 8.07 -13.86
C PRO A 134 8.19 8.78 -14.96
N ASP A 135 7.97 10.06 -14.77
CA ASP A 135 7.52 10.98 -15.82
C ASP A 135 8.66 11.28 -16.78
N ASP A 136 8.42 11.18 -18.09
CA ASP A 136 9.46 11.29 -19.12
C ASP A 136 10.11 12.69 -19.18
N GLU A 137 9.43 13.73 -18.70
CA GLU A 137 9.93 15.11 -18.74
C GLU A 137 10.71 15.48 -17.46
N THR A 138 10.19 15.09 -16.30
CA THR A 138 10.70 15.49 -14.99
C THR A 138 11.56 14.43 -14.32
N ASN A 139 11.46 13.18 -14.78
CA ASN A 139 12.04 11.99 -14.14
C ASN A 139 11.55 11.77 -12.69
N GLU A 140 10.43 12.40 -12.31
CA GLU A 140 9.78 12.19 -11.01
C GLU A 140 8.79 11.02 -11.10
N ALA A 141 8.70 10.20 -10.05
CA ALA A 141 7.76 9.09 -10.02
C ALA A 141 6.31 9.60 -9.93
N ILE A 142 5.50 9.32 -10.95
CA ILE A 142 4.10 9.76 -11.03
C ILE A 142 3.11 8.63 -10.71
N ALA A 143 3.53 7.38 -10.85
CA ALA A 143 2.70 6.20 -10.63
C ALA A 143 3.54 5.01 -10.18
N ALA A 144 2.85 3.97 -9.70
CA ALA A 144 3.43 2.65 -9.45
C ALA A 144 2.70 1.61 -10.31
N ALA A 145 3.44 0.90 -11.16
CA ALA A 145 2.93 -0.22 -11.95
C ALA A 145 2.83 -1.46 -11.04
N TYR A 146 1.63 -2.02 -10.91
CA TYR A 146 1.36 -3.17 -10.06
C TYR A 146 0.48 -4.20 -10.78
N ASP A 147 1.00 -5.42 -10.91
CA ASP A 147 0.24 -6.61 -11.31
C ASP A 147 0.28 -7.65 -10.17
N PRO A 148 -0.85 -8.00 -9.53
CA PRO A 148 -0.90 -8.99 -8.46
C PRO A 148 -0.34 -10.38 -8.81
N ARG A 149 -0.17 -10.71 -10.10
CA ARG A 149 0.33 -12.02 -10.55
C ARG A 149 1.84 -12.07 -10.67
N GLU A 150 2.47 -10.94 -10.93
CA GLU A 150 3.91 -10.84 -11.24
C GLU A 150 4.68 -10.08 -10.15
N SER A 151 4.00 -9.16 -9.46
CA SER A 151 4.63 -8.30 -8.46
C SER A 151 4.97 -9.05 -7.18
N LEU A 152 6.06 -8.62 -6.54
CA LEU A 152 6.45 -9.11 -5.21
C LEU A 152 5.41 -8.69 -4.18
N ARG A 153 4.94 -9.64 -3.38
CA ARG A 153 3.93 -9.41 -2.37
C ARG A 153 4.04 -10.36 -1.20
N THR A 154 3.46 -9.95 -0.08
CA THR A 154 3.37 -10.72 1.15
C THR A 154 2.02 -10.46 1.82
N THR A 155 1.70 -11.22 2.86
CA THR A 155 0.50 -11.01 3.67
C THR A 155 0.92 -10.64 5.09
N THR A 156 0.31 -9.60 5.65
CA THR A 156 0.57 -9.16 7.02
C THR A 156 0.13 -10.23 8.03
N ASP A 157 0.92 -10.43 9.09
CA ASP A 157 0.58 -11.35 10.18
C ASP A 157 -0.53 -10.80 11.11
N LEU A 158 -0.87 -11.53 12.18
CA LEU A 158 -1.89 -11.14 13.16
C LEU A 158 -1.58 -9.83 13.91
N THR A 159 -0.34 -9.37 13.86
CA THR A 159 0.13 -8.12 14.45
C THR A 159 0.37 -7.02 13.41
N GLY A 160 -0.04 -7.25 12.16
CA GLY A 160 0.09 -6.28 11.07
C GLY A 160 1.50 -6.17 10.51
N ARG A 161 2.43 -7.04 10.92
CA ARG A 161 3.81 -7.04 10.43
C ARG A 161 3.89 -7.68 9.05
N PHE A 162 4.74 -7.16 8.20
CA PHE A 162 5.01 -7.75 6.89
C PHE A 162 6.52 -7.78 6.60
N VAL A 163 6.93 -8.76 5.80
CA VAL A 163 8.27 -8.87 5.23
C VAL A 163 8.13 -9.30 3.77
N ILE A 164 8.75 -8.55 2.87
CA ILE A 164 8.88 -8.88 1.45
C ILE A 164 10.37 -9.15 1.20
N ASN A 165 10.72 -10.43 1.08
CA ASN A 165 12.08 -10.89 0.80
C ASN A 165 12.35 -10.95 -0.70
N GLY A 166 13.63 -11.04 -1.08
CA GLY A 166 14.01 -11.29 -2.46
C GLY A 166 13.74 -10.11 -3.40
N VAL A 167 13.73 -8.88 -2.88
CA VAL A 167 13.44 -7.69 -3.69
C VAL A 167 14.68 -7.28 -4.47
N PRO A 168 14.65 -7.33 -5.82
CA PRO A 168 15.78 -6.90 -6.63
C PRO A 168 15.93 -5.36 -6.56
N PRO A 169 17.12 -4.83 -6.87
CA PRO A 169 17.27 -3.39 -7.08
C PRO A 169 16.45 -2.92 -8.27
N ASN A 170 15.84 -1.74 -8.14
CA ASN A 170 15.11 -1.05 -9.20
C ASN A 170 15.70 0.36 -9.35
N GLU A 171 15.93 0.80 -10.59
CA GLU A 171 16.50 2.12 -10.91
C GLU A 171 15.60 3.29 -10.52
N HIS A 172 14.27 3.09 -10.57
CA HIS A 172 13.28 4.11 -10.25
C HIS A 172 12.67 3.92 -8.86
N GLY A 173 13.05 2.84 -8.16
CA GLY A 173 12.53 2.49 -6.85
C GLY A 173 11.15 1.81 -6.89
N TYR A 174 10.58 1.65 -5.70
CA TYR A 174 9.32 0.94 -5.48
C TYR A 174 8.29 1.81 -4.75
N GLY A 175 7.02 1.61 -5.09
CA GLY A 175 5.86 2.08 -4.34
C GLY A 175 5.24 0.96 -3.50
N LEU A 176 4.85 1.27 -2.26
CA LEU A 176 4.15 0.32 -1.39
C LEU A 176 2.65 0.26 -1.75
N ILE A 177 2.16 -0.91 -2.14
CA ILE A 177 0.76 -1.12 -2.54
C ILE A 177 0.03 -1.91 -1.45
N LEU A 178 -1.15 -1.42 -1.07
CA LEU A 178 -2.12 -2.19 -0.31
C LEU A 178 -3.09 -2.84 -1.28
N ASP A 179 -3.01 -4.17 -1.39
CA ASP A 179 -3.79 -4.98 -2.31
C ASP A 179 -4.93 -5.67 -1.55
N SER A 180 -6.15 -5.22 -1.82
CA SER A 180 -7.36 -5.87 -1.38
C SER A 180 -7.95 -6.71 -2.50
N VAL A 181 -8.83 -7.65 -2.15
CA VAL A 181 -9.52 -8.52 -3.12
C VAL A 181 -10.22 -7.74 -4.25
N ILE A 182 -10.67 -6.51 -3.96
CA ILE A 182 -11.46 -5.69 -4.89
C ILE A 182 -10.70 -4.47 -5.43
N ASN A 183 -9.61 -4.04 -4.79
CA ASN A 183 -8.86 -2.87 -5.20
C ASN A 183 -7.41 -2.89 -4.71
N ALA A 184 -6.52 -2.29 -5.49
CA ALA A 184 -5.15 -2.00 -5.07
C ALA A 184 -4.97 -0.49 -4.95
N ALA A 185 -4.23 -0.04 -3.94
CA ALA A 185 -3.97 1.38 -3.69
C ALA A 185 -2.52 1.62 -3.29
N LEU A 186 -1.90 2.64 -3.90
CA LEU A 186 -0.58 3.13 -3.48
C LEU A 186 -0.71 3.80 -2.10
N LEU A 187 0.08 3.31 -1.15
CA LEU A 187 0.10 3.83 0.21
C LEU A 187 0.93 5.11 0.29
N SER A 188 0.45 6.05 1.09
CA SER A 188 1.18 7.24 1.50
C SER A 188 1.67 7.11 2.94
N TYR A 189 2.69 7.87 3.32
CA TYR A 189 3.07 7.99 4.72
C TYR A 189 1.89 8.55 5.54
N PRO A 190 1.66 8.04 6.76
CA PRO A 190 0.59 8.55 7.61
C PRO A 190 0.87 9.99 8.05
N ALA A 191 -0.20 10.72 8.38
CA ALA A 191 -0.06 12.09 8.85
C ALA A 191 0.84 12.18 10.10
N GLY A 192 1.82 13.09 10.07
CA GLY A 192 2.78 13.26 11.16
C GLY A 192 3.97 12.30 11.14
N HIS A 193 4.09 11.46 10.10
CA HIS A 193 5.31 10.68 9.86
C HIS A 193 6.50 11.60 9.55
N GLU A 194 7.72 11.21 9.97
CA GLU A 194 8.94 12.02 9.80
C GLU A 194 9.28 12.33 8.34
N LYS A 195 8.87 11.45 7.42
CA LYS A 195 9.05 11.58 5.96
C LYS A 195 7.99 12.46 5.28
N GLY A 196 7.05 13.02 6.05
CA GLY A 196 6.03 13.94 5.55
C GLY A 196 4.79 13.25 4.97
N ASN A 197 4.01 14.01 4.19
CA ASN A 197 2.80 13.52 3.52
C ASN A 197 3.14 13.26 2.05
N GLY A 198 3.01 12.01 1.60
CA GLY A 198 3.30 11.62 0.23
C GLY A 198 3.36 10.10 0.07
N SER A 199 3.37 9.60 -1.16
CA SER A 199 3.49 8.17 -1.46
C SER A 199 4.73 7.57 -0.81
N ILE A 200 4.61 6.34 -0.29
CA ILE A 200 5.74 5.59 0.26
C ILE A 200 6.56 5.08 -0.92
N ILE A 201 7.65 5.80 -1.18
CA ILE A 201 8.64 5.51 -2.22
C ILE A 201 9.98 5.18 -1.55
N PHE A 202 10.64 4.14 -2.01
CA PHE A 202 11.97 3.74 -1.54
C PHE A 202 12.75 2.97 -2.59
N ASP A 203 14.08 3.06 -2.49
CA ASP A 203 15.02 2.25 -3.25
C ASP A 203 15.51 1.07 -2.41
N ILE A 204 15.88 -0.02 -3.08
CA ILE A 204 16.46 -1.20 -2.45
C ILE A 204 17.79 -1.51 -3.09
N GLU A 205 18.82 -1.62 -2.27
CA GLU A 205 20.12 -2.12 -2.68
C GLU A 205 20.24 -3.61 -2.30
N PRO A 206 21.10 -4.39 -2.98
CA PRO A 206 21.37 -5.76 -2.59
C PRO A 206 21.92 -5.84 -1.16
N ASN A 207 21.54 -6.90 -0.44
CA ASN A 207 21.95 -7.13 0.95
C ASN A 207 21.58 -5.99 1.92
N LYS A 208 20.51 -5.22 1.61
CA LYS A 208 19.96 -4.20 2.49
C LYS A 208 18.53 -4.52 2.90
N LEU A 209 18.22 -4.15 4.13
CA LEU A 209 16.87 -4.13 4.67
C LEU A 209 16.37 -2.67 4.65
N VAL A 210 15.21 -2.47 4.04
CA VAL A 210 14.43 -1.23 4.16
C VAL A 210 13.35 -1.46 5.21
N ASP A 211 13.52 -0.82 6.37
CA ASP A 211 12.52 -0.82 7.44
C ASP A 211 11.65 0.44 7.32
N LEU A 212 10.35 0.25 7.09
CA LEU A 212 9.36 1.30 6.99
C LEU A 212 8.75 1.67 8.35
N GLY A 213 9.10 0.94 9.42
CA GLY A 213 8.60 1.17 10.77
C GLY A 213 7.11 0.90 10.92
N GLU A 214 6.48 1.64 11.83
CA GLU A 214 5.04 1.56 12.08
C GLU A 214 4.28 2.59 11.22
N LEU A 215 3.43 2.08 10.32
CA LEU A 215 2.56 2.86 9.44
C LEU A 215 1.16 2.90 10.05
N LYS A 216 0.88 3.99 10.79
CA LYS A 216 -0.35 4.17 11.57
C LYS A 216 -1.35 5.10 10.89
N TYR A 217 -2.41 4.54 10.31
CA TYR A 217 -3.40 5.25 9.50
C TYR A 217 -4.70 5.56 10.25
N ASP A 218 -5.18 6.79 10.11
CA ASP A 218 -6.55 7.15 10.51
C ASP A 218 -7.59 6.63 9.51
N THR A 219 -7.24 6.67 8.23
CA THR A 219 -8.09 6.19 7.13
C THR A 219 -7.21 5.50 6.10
N LEU A 220 -7.63 4.34 5.62
CA LEU A 220 -6.98 3.64 4.51
C LEU A 220 -7.67 3.94 3.18
N PRO A 221 -6.96 3.96 2.05
CA PRO A 221 -7.51 4.21 0.72
C PRO A 221 -8.24 3.00 0.13
N ILE A 222 -8.89 2.17 0.96
CA ILE A 222 -9.60 0.98 0.54
C ILE A 222 -11.00 0.92 1.16
N TYR A 223 -12.00 0.71 0.32
CA TYR A 223 -13.39 0.62 0.74
C TYR A 223 -13.67 -0.74 1.39
N GLY A 224 -14.49 -0.76 2.44
CA GLY A 224 -14.93 -2.00 3.09
C GLY A 224 -14.02 -2.51 4.21
N PHE A 225 -12.92 -1.81 4.53
CA PHE A 225 -12.16 -2.09 5.75
C PHE A 225 -12.84 -1.46 6.96
N THR A 226 -13.80 -2.19 7.53
CA THR A 226 -14.26 -1.96 8.90
C THR A 226 -13.60 -2.98 9.81
N ASN A 227 -12.53 -2.56 10.49
CA ASN A 227 -11.92 -3.29 11.60
C ASN A 227 -12.74 -3.14 12.89
#